data_AF-A0A558GG38-F1
#
_entry.id   AF-A0A558GG38-F1
#
_cell.length_a   1.000
_cell.length_b   1.000
_cell.length_c   1.000
_cell.angle_alpha   90.00
_cell.angle_beta   90.00
_cell.angle_gamma   90.00
#
_symmetry.space_group_name_H-M   'P 1'
#
loop_
_entity.id
_entity.type
_entity.pdbx_description
1 polymer ?
#
loop_
_entity_poly.entity_id
_entity_poly.type
_entity_poly.pdbx_seq_one_letter_code
_entity_poly.pdbx_strand_id
1 'polypeptide(L)'
;MCKEIPDFYTSEVDGREVKRPRYVARDYEEAKQYFEEAMRWLAENFIPGGIDAVAGGDMNFDESTPHSQFQADSFSPKPDDPSKLRCRPGIAYNTDTSVRYKSGPKKGKQISGNQKMIDAQRGLREHMHALGYPVELEVSERHDESLNLDRYTEQQDRERDLANREDEVEVKRRSVHRDMDAIDRDREQAAKELEQAQADREAARSVQENAEQQAREVAERVLKEARDKAEQDVEQIRSEAQKDADQTMGLAEAQADELLDRAKEASSAAEAKLKRAEQQAETIRSEAREEAERDTEKTRSEATRDAESTRSEAQREAATIRSEATREREQVTSERAALNSDREAFDTEKRAFTQSLEARRAAAEEEAAIIIEEATESLQEISHVDRDFLHVELDNNPEMKQRYQVATEQRIQQEKAAARRRAQERTNKRRQQQQQRDRDGGMEL
;
A
#
# COMPACT_ATOMS: atom_id res chain seq x y z
N MET A 1 -55.78 -16.68 -18.65
CA MET A 1 -56.27 -18.07 -18.51
C MET A 1 -55.32 -18.98 -17.73
N CYS A 2 -54.00 -18.88 -17.89
CA CYS A 2 -53.06 -19.69 -17.09
C CYS A 2 -52.51 -18.94 -15.87
N LYS A 3 -51.96 -19.68 -14.91
CA LYS A 3 -51.13 -19.20 -13.81
C LYS A 3 -49.70 -19.71 -14.05
N GLU A 4 -48.75 -18.80 -13.94
CA GLU A 4 -47.32 -19.16 -13.97
C GLU A 4 -46.92 -19.73 -12.61
N ILE A 5 -46.26 -20.88 -12.62
CA ILE A 5 -45.57 -21.48 -11.49
C ILE A 5 -44.07 -21.26 -11.75
N PRO A 6 -43.42 -20.33 -11.03
CA PRO A 6 -41.99 -20.08 -11.22
C PRO A 6 -41.18 -21.30 -10.80
N ASP A 7 -39.98 -21.41 -11.36
CA ASP A 7 -38.94 -22.36 -10.96
C ASP A 7 -39.35 -23.84 -10.91
N PHE A 8 -40.24 -24.26 -11.82
CA PHE A 8 -40.77 -25.62 -11.86
C PHE A 8 -39.80 -26.61 -12.52
N TYR A 9 -39.31 -26.29 -13.71
CA TYR A 9 -38.36 -27.13 -14.44
C TYR A 9 -36.95 -26.63 -14.20
N THR A 10 -36.01 -27.57 -14.14
CA THR A 10 -34.59 -27.27 -14.00
C THR A 10 -33.86 -27.72 -15.27
N SER A 11 -33.01 -26.85 -15.80
CA SER A 11 -32.07 -27.15 -16.89
C SER A 11 -30.69 -26.60 -16.53
N GLU A 12 -29.70 -26.89 -17.38
CA GLU A 12 -28.33 -26.45 -17.19
C GLU A 12 -27.82 -25.74 -18.44
N VAL A 13 -27.23 -24.56 -18.26
CA VAL A 13 -26.55 -23.79 -19.31
C VAL A 13 -25.13 -23.48 -18.84
N ASP A 14 -24.13 -23.98 -19.57
CA ASP A 14 -22.71 -23.78 -19.25
C ASP A 14 -22.38 -24.13 -17.77
N GLY A 15 -22.87 -25.27 -17.25
CA GLY A 15 -22.61 -25.69 -15.88
C GLY A 15 -23.42 -24.98 -14.80
N ARG A 16 -24.38 -24.13 -15.18
CA ARG A 16 -25.21 -23.35 -14.24
C ARG A 16 -26.67 -23.71 -14.35
N GLU A 17 -27.31 -23.80 -13.19
CA GLU A 17 -28.71 -24.14 -13.08
C GLU A 17 -29.59 -22.99 -13.59
N VAL A 18 -30.47 -23.31 -14.53
CA VAL A 18 -31.51 -22.40 -15.03
C VAL A 18 -32.88 -22.95 -14.63
N LYS A 19 -33.71 -22.07 -14.09
CA LYS A 19 -35.07 -22.38 -13.64
C LYS A 19 -36.09 -21.88 -14.66
N ARG A 20 -36.98 -22.78 -15.08
CA ARG A 20 -38.04 -22.53 -16.06
C ARG A 20 -39.41 -22.61 -15.41
N PRO A 21 -40.34 -21.71 -15.75
CA PRO A 21 -41.68 -21.75 -15.23
C PRO A 21 -42.52 -22.85 -15.89
N ARG A 22 -43.62 -23.18 -15.25
CA ARG A 22 -44.71 -23.97 -15.84
C ARG A 22 -46.00 -23.17 -15.80
N TYR A 23 -46.70 -23.10 -16.93
CA TYR A 23 -48.02 -22.51 -17.00
C TYR A 23 -49.07 -23.59 -16.76
N VAL A 24 -49.96 -23.35 -15.80
CA VAL A 24 -51.05 -24.27 -15.47
C VAL A 24 -52.38 -23.54 -15.69
N ALA A 25 -53.34 -24.22 -16.31
CA ALA A 25 -54.69 -23.68 -16.48
C ALA A 25 -55.29 -23.32 -15.11
N ARG A 26 -55.85 -22.11 -14.97
CA ARG A 26 -56.52 -21.69 -13.72
C ARG A 26 -57.82 -22.46 -13.52
N ASP A 27 -58.54 -22.67 -14.62
CA ASP A 27 -59.75 -23.48 -14.72
C ASP A 27 -59.54 -24.46 -15.89
N TYR A 28 -59.68 -25.76 -15.60
CA TYR A 28 -59.48 -26.82 -16.58
C TYR A 28 -60.57 -26.83 -17.65
N GLU A 29 -61.83 -26.61 -17.27
CA GLU A 29 -62.96 -26.65 -18.21
C GLU A 29 -62.95 -25.43 -19.13
N GLU A 30 -62.61 -24.24 -18.60
CA GLU A 30 -62.44 -23.03 -19.42
C GLU A 30 -61.31 -23.22 -20.45
N ALA A 31 -60.18 -23.78 -20.03
CA ALA A 31 -59.05 -24.02 -20.93
C ALA A 31 -59.35 -25.09 -21.99
N LYS A 32 -60.13 -26.11 -21.64
CA LYS A 32 -60.62 -27.11 -22.59
C LYS A 32 -61.55 -26.47 -23.62
N GLN A 33 -62.52 -25.67 -23.18
CA GLN A 33 -63.43 -24.94 -24.07
C GLN A 33 -62.68 -24.03 -25.04
N TYR A 34 -61.63 -23.33 -24.57
CA TYR A 34 -60.77 -22.53 -25.45
C TYR A 34 -60.19 -23.35 -26.62
N PHE A 35 -59.64 -24.54 -26.34
CA PHE A 35 -59.08 -25.40 -27.39
C PHE A 35 -60.16 -26.01 -28.30
N GLU A 36 -61.32 -26.37 -27.75
CA GLU A 36 -62.45 -26.87 -28.53
C GLU A 36 -62.99 -25.83 -29.51
N GLU A 37 -63.16 -24.58 -29.07
CA GLU A 37 -63.61 -23.47 -29.93
C GLU A 37 -62.58 -23.14 -31.02
N ALA A 38 -61.30 -23.10 -30.67
CA ALA A 38 -60.23 -22.87 -31.65
C ALA A 38 -60.20 -23.98 -32.72
N MET A 39 -60.31 -25.25 -32.29
CA MET A 39 -60.33 -26.39 -33.21
C MET A 39 -61.58 -26.36 -34.09
N ARG A 40 -62.77 -26.12 -33.52
CA ARG A 40 -64.03 -26.02 -34.27
C ARG A 40 -63.94 -24.94 -35.34
N TRP A 41 -63.45 -23.76 -34.99
CA TRP A 41 -63.29 -22.67 -35.95
C TRP A 41 -62.31 -23.04 -37.08
N LEU A 42 -61.16 -23.63 -36.74
CA LEU A 42 -60.17 -24.07 -37.74
C LEU A 42 -60.73 -25.15 -38.65
N ALA A 43 -61.46 -26.12 -38.09
CA ALA A 43 -62.09 -27.17 -38.87
C ALA A 43 -63.10 -26.59 -39.87
N GLU A 44 -64.00 -25.72 -39.41
CA GLU A 44 -65.07 -25.14 -40.25
C GLU A 44 -64.56 -24.15 -41.31
N ASN A 45 -63.50 -23.39 -41.00
CA ASN A 45 -63.09 -22.25 -41.84
C ASN A 45 -61.81 -22.51 -42.65
N PHE A 46 -61.01 -23.51 -42.27
CA PHE A 46 -59.71 -23.77 -42.89
C PHE A 46 -59.59 -25.20 -43.45
N ILE A 47 -60.20 -26.20 -42.81
CA ILE A 47 -60.13 -27.60 -43.26
C ILE A 47 -61.20 -27.88 -44.35
N PRO A 48 -60.85 -28.43 -45.52
CA PRO A 48 -61.79 -28.57 -46.64
C PRO A 48 -62.99 -29.48 -46.38
N GLY A 49 -62.85 -30.43 -45.45
CA GLY A 49 -63.92 -31.35 -45.04
C GLY A 49 -64.59 -30.99 -43.71
N GLY A 50 -64.33 -29.79 -43.19
CA GLY A 50 -64.96 -29.35 -41.94
C GLY A 50 -64.52 -30.19 -40.73
N ILE A 51 -65.39 -30.21 -39.72
CA ILE A 51 -65.19 -31.00 -38.50
C ILE A 51 -65.12 -32.51 -38.77
N ASP A 52 -65.85 -33.01 -39.77
CA ASP A 52 -65.87 -34.44 -40.13
C ASP A 52 -64.53 -34.93 -40.68
N ALA A 53 -63.67 -34.01 -41.12
CA ALA A 53 -62.31 -34.32 -41.56
C ALA A 53 -61.28 -34.30 -40.42
N VAL A 54 -61.66 -33.93 -39.20
CA VAL A 54 -60.76 -34.00 -38.03
C VAL A 54 -60.74 -35.45 -37.53
N ALA A 55 -59.59 -36.11 -37.68
CA ALA A 55 -59.40 -37.51 -37.30
C ALA A 55 -59.30 -37.70 -35.78
N GLY A 56 -58.85 -36.67 -35.07
CA GLY A 56 -58.67 -36.66 -33.63
C GLY A 56 -57.67 -35.60 -33.19
N GLY A 57 -57.46 -35.49 -31.88
CA GLY A 57 -56.49 -34.59 -31.30
C GLY A 57 -56.37 -34.78 -29.80
N ASP A 58 -55.27 -34.30 -29.25
CA ASP A 58 -54.94 -34.36 -27.83
C ASP A 58 -54.77 -32.94 -27.28
N MET A 59 -55.14 -32.76 -26.02
CA MET A 59 -54.94 -31.53 -25.26
C MET A 59 -53.99 -31.84 -24.09
N ASN A 60 -52.82 -31.25 -24.13
CA ASN A 60 -51.74 -31.52 -23.20
C ASN A 60 -51.70 -30.40 -22.15
N PHE A 61 -51.89 -30.77 -20.88
CA PHE A 61 -51.84 -29.87 -19.71
C PHE A 61 -50.66 -30.21 -18.77
N ASP A 62 -49.92 -31.26 -19.09
CA ASP A 62 -48.83 -31.81 -18.29
C ASP A 62 -47.44 -31.26 -18.67
N GLU A 63 -47.36 -30.48 -19.74
CA GLU A 63 -46.14 -29.84 -20.23
C GLU A 63 -45.96 -28.39 -19.73
N SER A 64 -44.93 -27.71 -20.24
CA SER A 64 -44.56 -26.33 -19.84
C SER A 64 -45.67 -25.32 -20.09
N THR A 65 -46.38 -25.44 -21.21
CA THR A 65 -47.51 -24.60 -21.57
C THR A 65 -48.65 -25.49 -22.09
N PRO A 66 -49.89 -25.30 -21.61
CA PRO A 66 -51.02 -26.04 -22.13
C PRO A 66 -51.17 -25.78 -23.63
N HIS A 67 -51.29 -26.84 -24.41
CA HIS A 67 -51.45 -26.75 -25.85
C HIS A 67 -52.28 -27.92 -26.39
N SER A 68 -52.80 -27.76 -27.60
CA SER A 68 -53.58 -28.79 -28.29
C SER A 68 -52.95 -29.13 -29.63
N GLN A 69 -52.97 -30.41 -29.98
CA GLN A 69 -52.59 -30.90 -31.30
C GLN A 69 -53.77 -31.65 -31.90
N PHE A 70 -54.11 -31.37 -33.15
CA PHE A 70 -55.18 -32.08 -33.84
C PHE A 70 -54.73 -32.46 -35.23
N GLN A 71 -55.22 -33.60 -35.70
CA GLN A 71 -54.97 -34.13 -37.04
C GLN A 71 -56.23 -34.02 -37.86
N ALA A 72 -56.11 -33.42 -39.04
CA ALA A 72 -57.20 -33.27 -39.98
C ALA A 72 -56.80 -33.73 -41.39
N ASP A 73 -57.68 -34.49 -42.01
CA ASP A 73 -57.53 -34.93 -43.39
C ASP A 73 -57.81 -33.78 -44.35
N SER A 74 -57.02 -33.72 -45.43
CA SER A 74 -57.27 -32.79 -46.54
C SER A 74 -58.17 -33.40 -47.62
N PHE A 75 -58.98 -34.37 -47.25
CA PHE A 75 -59.91 -35.01 -48.18
C PHE A 75 -61.01 -34.04 -48.59
N SER A 76 -61.33 -34.09 -49.87
CA SER A 76 -62.51 -33.40 -50.43
C SER A 76 -63.08 -34.25 -51.56
N PRO A 77 -64.36 -34.04 -51.93
CA PRO A 77 -64.96 -34.73 -53.07
C PRO A 77 -64.10 -34.58 -54.34
N LYS A 78 -63.89 -35.69 -55.04
CA LYS A 78 -63.14 -35.70 -56.29
C LYS A 78 -63.95 -34.90 -57.34
N PRO A 79 -63.36 -33.88 -58.01
CA PRO A 79 -64.12 -32.99 -58.90
C PRO A 79 -64.89 -33.70 -60.04
N ASP A 80 -64.34 -34.79 -60.55
CA ASP A 80 -64.89 -35.59 -61.65
C ASP A 80 -65.72 -36.80 -61.18
N ASP A 81 -65.68 -37.13 -59.89
CA ASP A 81 -66.47 -38.21 -59.28
C ASP A 81 -66.76 -37.89 -57.81
N PRO A 82 -67.78 -37.06 -57.52
CA PRO A 82 -68.06 -36.58 -56.16
C PRO A 82 -68.37 -37.69 -55.14
N SER A 83 -68.63 -38.92 -55.60
CA SER A 83 -68.83 -40.09 -54.73
C SER A 83 -67.53 -40.61 -54.09
N LYS A 84 -66.36 -40.14 -54.58
CA LYS A 84 -65.04 -40.51 -54.07
C LYS A 84 -64.35 -39.32 -53.42
N LEU A 85 -63.56 -39.60 -52.38
CA LEU A 85 -62.67 -38.63 -51.77
C LEU A 85 -61.31 -38.62 -52.47
N ARG A 86 -60.72 -37.43 -52.58
CA ARG A 86 -59.35 -37.23 -53.04
C ARG A 86 -58.60 -36.36 -52.03
N CYS A 87 -57.35 -36.74 -51.76
CA CYS A 87 -56.43 -35.90 -51.00
C CYS A 87 -56.16 -34.61 -51.79
N ARG A 88 -56.58 -33.46 -51.24
CA ARG A 88 -56.43 -32.14 -51.86
C ARG A 88 -55.88 -31.12 -50.85
N PRO A 89 -54.62 -31.28 -50.42
CA PRO A 89 -53.97 -30.32 -49.52
C PRO A 89 -53.84 -28.93 -50.16
N GLY A 90 -53.95 -28.84 -51.50
CA GLY A 90 -54.07 -27.59 -52.23
C GLY A 90 -55.20 -26.68 -51.78
N ILE A 91 -56.29 -27.21 -51.20
CA ILE A 91 -57.40 -26.35 -50.77
C ILE A 91 -57.01 -25.56 -49.52
N ALA A 92 -56.39 -26.21 -48.52
CA ALA A 92 -56.00 -25.58 -47.25
C ALA A 92 -54.54 -25.08 -47.23
N TYR A 93 -53.57 -25.96 -47.50
CA TYR A 93 -52.15 -25.73 -47.23
C TYR A 93 -51.36 -25.23 -48.44
N ASN A 94 -51.74 -25.63 -49.66
CA ASN A 94 -51.01 -25.31 -50.89
C ASN A 94 -51.85 -24.43 -51.84
N THR A 95 -51.40 -24.28 -53.08
CA THR A 95 -52.16 -23.61 -54.14
C THR A 95 -53.09 -24.60 -54.84
N ASP A 96 -54.33 -24.21 -55.11
CA ASP A 96 -55.31 -25.02 -55.84
C ASP A 96 -56.12 -24.15 -56.80
N THR A 97 -56.45 -24.71 -57.97
CA THR A 97 -57.16 -24.03 -59.05
C THR A 97 -58.59 -23.63 -58.67
N SER A 98 -59.22 -24.33 -57.72
CA SER A 98 -60.57 -24.01 -57.24
C SER A 98 -60.59 -22.93 -56.16
N VAL A 99 -59.45 -22.55 -55.57
CA VAL A 99 -59.39 -21.55 -54.50
C VAL A 99 -58.81 -20.24 -55.04
N ARG A 100 -59.68 -19.25 -55.25
CA ARG A 100 -59.34 -17.96 -55.87
C ARG A 100 -59.92 -16.79 -55.08
N TYR A 101 -59.27 -15.64 -55.17
CA TYR A 101 -59.82 -14.40 -54.60
C TYR A 101 -61.16 -14.07 -55.25
N LYS A 102 -62.21 -13.93 -54.44
CA LYS A 102 -63.57 -13.61 -54.91
C LYS A 102 -63.76 -12.12 -55.22
N SER A 103 -62.95 -11.25 -54.61
CA SER A 103 -63.05 -9.78 -54.69
C SER A 103 -61.66 -9.13 -54.59
N GLY A 104 -61.63 -7.80 -54.75
CA GLY A 104 -60.43 -6.98 -54.60
C GLY A 104 -59.47 -7.02 -55.82
N PRO A 105 -58.28 -6.38 -55.70
CA PRO A 105 -57.32 -6.24 -56.80
C PRO A 105 -56.77 -7.57 -57.34
N LYS A 106 -56.83 -8.64 -56.53
CA LYS A 106 -56.38 -9.99 -56.90
C LYS A 106 -57.51 -10.89 -57.39
N LYS A 107 -58.74 -10.38 -57.62
CA LYS A 107 -59.92 -11.17 -58.03
C LYS A 107 -59.60 -12.15 -59.15
N GLY A 108 -60.02 -13.40 -59.00
CA GLY A 108 -59.79 -14.47 -59.97
C GLY A 108 -58.39 -15.10 -59.94
N LYS A 109 -57.39 -14.49 -59.26
CA LYS A 109 -56.09 -15.13 -59.03
C LYS A 109 -56.21 -16.22 -57.97
N GLN A 110 -55.38 -17.26 -58.09
CA GLN A 110 -55.29 -18.30 -57.07
C GLN A 110 -54.71 -17.74 -55.78
N ILE A 111 -55.17 -18.27 -54.65
CA ILE A 111 -54.63 -17.93 -53.34
C ILE A 111 -53.48 -18.87 -53.04
N SER A 112 -52.32 -18.33 -52.65
CA SER A 112 -51.16 -19.14 -52.25
C SER A 112 -51.40 -19.80 -50.89
N GLY A 113 -50.72 -20.93 -50.65
CA GLY A 113 -50.77 -21.61 -49.35
C GLY A 113 -50.44 -20.69 -48.17
N ASN A 114 -49.35 -19.93 -48.28
CA ASN A 114 -48.94 -18.99 -47.22
C ASN A 114 -50.01 -17.95 -46.89
N GLN A 115 -50.65 -17.35 -47.92
CA GLN A 115 -51.72 -16.39 -47.68
C GLN A 115 -52.92 -17.02 -46.95
N LYS A 116 -53.26 -18.28 -47.27
CA LYS A 116 -54.35 -18.99 -46.57
C LYS A 116 -54.01 -19.21 -45.09
N MET A 117 -52.77 -19.55 -44.77
CA MET A 117 -52.31 -19.68 -43.38
C MET A 117 -52.40 -18.34 -42.64
N ILE A 118 -51.93 -17.25 -43.25
CA ILE A 118 -52.02 -15.89 -42.70
C ILE A 118 -53.49 -15.51 -42.44
N ASP A 119 -54.36 -15.75 -43.41
CA ASP A 119 -55.78 -15.41 -43.30
C ASP A 119 -56.49 -16.27 -42.23
N ALA A 120 -56.14 -17.56 -42.12
CA ALA A 120 -56.68 -18.46 -41.11
C ALA A 120 -56.21 -18.08 -39.69
N GLN A 121 -54.92 -17.79 -39.51
CA GLN A 121 -54.39 -17.33 -38.24
C GLN A 121 -55.03 -16.00 -37.80
N ARG A 122 -55.20 -15.05 -38.73
CA ARG A 122 -55.89 -13.78 -38.45
C ARG A 122 -57.34 -14.01 -38.05
N GLY A 123 -58.08 -14.80 -38.83
CA GLY A 123 -59.49 -15.10 -38.54
C GLY A 123 -59.69 -15.83 -37.22
N LEU A 124 -58.78 -16.74 -36.86
CA LEU A 124 -58.80 -17.42 -35.56
C LEU A 124 -58.61 -16.42 -34.41
N ARG A 125 -57.63 -15.51 -34.50
CA ARG A 125 -57.41 -14.49 -33.46
C ARG A 125 -58.62 -13.57 -33.32
N GLU A 126 -59.19 -13.10 -34.43
CA GLU A 126 -60.41 -12.29 -34.43
C GLU A 126 -61.59 -13.02 -33.78
N HIS A 127 -61.77 -14.31 -34.09
CA HIS A 127 -62.84 -15.12 -33.52
C HIS A 127 -62.66 -15.34 -32.01
N MET A 128 -61.48 -15.79 -31.58
CA MET A 128 -61.21 -16.06 -30.16
C MET A 128 -61.30 -14.76 -29.33
N HIS A 129 -60.83 -13.64 -29.87
CA HIS A 129 -60.98 -12.33 -29.24
C HIS A 129 -62.46 -11.92 -29.13
N ALA A 130 -63.27 -12.16 -30.17
CA ALA A 130 -64.71 -11.87 -30.14
C ALA A 130 -65.48 -12.71 -29.10
N LEU A 131 -65.01 -13.92 -28.82
CA LEU A 131 -65.53 -14.77 -27.73
C LEU A 131 -65.09 -14.32 -26.33
N GLY A 132 -64.24 -13.30 -26.23
CA GLY A 132 -63.75 -12.73 -24.97
C GLY A 132 -62.47 -13.37 -24.43
N TYR A 133 -61.82 -14.26 -25.18
CA TYR A 133 -60.55 -14.83 -24.77
C TYR A 133 -59.40 -13.81 -24.89
N PRO A 134 -58.41 -13.82 -23.97
CA PRO A 134 -57.31 -12.87 -23.96
C PRO A 134 -56.23 -13.24 -24.98
N VAL A 135 -56.56 -13.11 -26.27
CA VAL A 135 -55.67 -13.37 -27.41
C VAL A 135 -55.29 -12.04 -28.06
N GLU A 136 -54.01 -11.84 -28.35
CA GLU A 136 -53.52 -10.67 -29.08
C GLU A 136 -54.05 -10.68 -30.52
N LEU A 137 -54.52 -9.54 -31.04
CA LEU A 137 -55.00 -9.46 -32.43
C LEU A 137 -53.85 -9.35 -33.43
N GLU A 138 -52.82 -8.62 -33.03
CA GLU A 138 -51.63 -8.37 -33.83
C GLU A 138 -50.63 -9.53 -33.74
N VAL A 139 -49.79 -9.62 -34.76
CA VAL A 139 -48.78 -10.66 -34.87
C VAL A 139 -47.51 -10.20 -34.14
N SER A 140 -46.89 -11.10 -33.36
CA SER A 140 -45.65 -10.78 -32.63
C SER A 140 -44.49 -10.46 -33.57
N GLU A 141 -43.52 -9.67 -33.11
CA GLU A 141 -42.31 -9.34 -33.89
C GLU A 141 -41.54 -10.59 -34.37
N ARG A 142 -41.59 -11.69 -33.60
CA ARG A 142 -40.93 -12.98 -33.92
C ARG A 142 -41.72 -13.91 -34.87
N HIS A 143 -42.75 -13.42 -35.56
CA HIS A 143 -43.67 -14.29 -36.32
C HIS A 143 -43.08 -15.04 -37.52
N ASP A 144 -41.97 -14.56 -38.06
CA ASP A 144 -41.25 -15.22 -39.16
C ASP A 144 -40.19 -16.22 -38.64
N GLU A 145 -40.04 -16.36 -37.31
CA GLU A 145 -39.08 -17.27 -36.70
C GLU A 145 -39.73 -18.63 -36.45
N SER A 146 -39.29 -19.66 -37.19
CA SER A 146 -39.59 -21.05 -36.86
C SER A 146 -38.36 -21.73 -36.26
N LEU A 147 -38.38 -21.96 -34.96
CA LEU A 147 -37.36 -22.76 -34.26
C LEU A 147 -37.91 -24.16 -34.01
N ASN A 148 -37.07 -25.18 -34.10
CA ASN A 148 -37.44 -26.49 -33.57
C ASN A 148 -37.49 -26.41 -32.03
N LEU A 149 -38.17 -27.38 -31.40
CA LEU A 149 -38.38 -27.39 -29.95
C LEU A 149 -37.06 -27.30 -29.15
N ASP A 150 -36.03 -28.04 -29.59
CA ASP A 150 -34.73 -28.08 -28.92
C ASP A 150 -34.02 -26.73 -28.97
N ARG A 151 -33.99 -26.08 -30.15
CA ARG A 151 -33.37 -24.75 -30.33
C ARG A 151 -34.13 -23.68 -29.59
N TYR A 152 -35.47 -23.74 -29.60
CA TYR A 152 -36.30 -22.80 -28.85
C TYR A 152 -36.03 -22.93 -27.35
N THR A 153 -35.94 -24.17 -26.84
CA THR A 153 -35.63 -24.45 -25.44
C THR A 153 -34.23 -23.95 -25.06
N GLU A 154 -33.22 -24.24 -25.88
CA GLU A 154 -31.85 -23.77 -25.67
C GLU A 154 -31.77 -22.24 -25.66
N GLN A 155 -32.46 -21.57 -26.58
CA GLN A 155 -32.50 -20.10 -26.63
C GLN A 155 -33.17 -19.51 -25.40
N GLN A 156 -34.32 -20.06 -24.97
CA GLN A 156 -35.02 -19.61 -23.75
C GLN A 156 -34.15 -19.79 -22.50
N ASP A 157 -33.45 -20.92 -22.39
CA ASP A 157 -32.56 -21.19 -21.25
C ASP A 157 -31.37 -20.24 -21.23
N ARG A 158 -30.79 -19.92 -22.38
CA ARG A 158 -29.71 -18.92 -22.50
C ARG A 158 -30.20 -17.50 -22.19
N GLU A 159 -31.36 -17.10 -22.71
CA GLU A 159 -31.95 -15.79 -22.42
C GLU A 159 -32.19 -15.63 -20.90
N ARG A 160 -32.64 -16.68 -20.21
CA ARG A 160 -32.80 -16.68 -18.75
C ARG A 160 -31.49 -16.66 -17.99
N ASP A 161 -30.49 -17.43 -18.42
CA ASP A 161 -29.15 -17.36 -17.83
C ASP A 161 -28.55 -15.96 -17.93
N LEU A 162 -28.75 -15.29 -19.06
CA LEU A 162 -28.33 -13.90 -19.27
C LEU A 162 -29.06 -12.94 -18.33
N ALA A 163 -30.39 -13.06 -18.18
CA ALA A 163 -31.14 -12.24 -17.24
C ALA A 163 -30.66 -12.44 -15.79
N ASN A 164 -30.42 -13.69 -15.37
CA ASN A 164 -29.86 -13.98 -14.04
C ASN A 164 -28.47 -13.37 -13.84
N ARG A 165 -27.63 -13.35 -14.89
CA ARG A 165 -26.31 -12.70 -14.86
C ARG A 165 -26.44 -11.18 -14.70
N GLU A 166 -27.38 -10.55 -15.40
CA GLU A 166 -27.60 -9.10 -15.29
C GLU A 166 -27.99 -8.71 -13.87
N ASP A 167 -28.89 -9.47 -13.24
CA ASP A 167 -29.28 -9.27 -11.84
C ASP A 167 -28.08 -9.44 -10.88
N GLU A 168 -27.26 -10.48 -11.05
CA GLU A 168 -26.05 -10.67 -10.25
C GLU A 168 -25.05 -9.51 -10.41
N VAL A 169 -24.86 -9.04 -11.64
CA VAL A 169 -23.96 -7.93 -11.95
C VAL A 169 -24.49 -6.65 -11.31
N GLU A 170 -25.79 -6.40 -11.34
CA GLU A 170 -26.40 -5.26 -10.68
C GLU A 170 -26.18 -5.30 -9.17
N VAL A 171 -26.39 -6.46 -8.53
CA VAL A 171 -26.13 -6.65 -7.10
C VAL A 171 -24.66 -6.39 -6.76
N LYS A 172 -23.73 -6.93 -7.54
CA LYS A 172 -22.28 -6.70 -7.38
C LYS A 172 -21.95 -5.21 -7.56
N ARG A 173 -22.52 -4.54 -8.56
CA ARG A 173 -22.34 -3.10 -8.80
C ARG A 173 -22.81 -2.26 -7.62
N ARG A 174 -23.99 -2.56 -7.05
CA ARG A 174 -24.50 -1.91 -5.83
C ARG A 174 -23.61 -2.17 -4.61
N SER A 175 -22.94 -3.31 -4.54
CA SER A 175 -21.95 -3.58 -3.48
C SER A 175 -20.70 -2.72 -3.64
N VAL A 176 -20.10 -2.73 -4.83
CA VAL A 176 -18.91 -1.92 -5.14
C VAL A 176 -19.16 -0.44 -4.88
N HIS A 177 -20.35 0.06 -5.24
CA HIS A 177 -20.69 1.46 -4.98
C HIS A 177 -20.70 1.79 -3.48
N ARG A 178 -21.28 0.91 -2.65
CA ARG A 178 -21.26 1.07 -1.18
C ARG A 178 -19.84 1.03 -0.62
N ASP A 179 -18.98 0.17 -1.15
CA ASP A 179 -17.58 0.08 -0.72
C ASP A 179 -16.80 1.35 -1.10
N MET A 180 -17.06 1.92 -2.28
CA MET A 180 -16.48 3.21 -2.68
C MET A 180 -16.93 4.35 -1.77
N ASP A 181 -18.22 4.43 -1.44
CA ASP A 181 -18.75 5.44 -0.52
C ASP A 181 -18.19 5.30 0.91
N ALA A 182 -17.82 4.07 1.33
CA ALA A 182 -17.12 3.84 2.59
C ALA A 182 -15.67 4.34 2.52
N ILE A 183 -14.96 4.03 1.44
CA ILE A 183 -13.58 4.48 1.21
C ILE A 183 -13.50 6.01 1.17
N ASP A 184 -14.46 6.68 0.53
CA ASP A 184 -14.46 8.13 0.45
C ASP A 184 -14.72 8.79 1.82
N ARG A 185 -15.58 8.19 2.66
CA ARG A 185 -15.76 8.63 4.05
C ARG A 185 -14.51 8.42 4.90
N ASP A 186 -13.85 7.27 4.76
CA ASP A 186 -12.60 6.98 5.47
C ASP A 186 -11.49 7.96 5.07
N ARG A 187 -11.41 8.32 3.78
CA ARG A 187 -10.49 9.35 3.29
C ARG A 187 -10.78 10.72 3.86
N GLU A 188 -12.05 11.12 3.91
CA GLU A 188 -12.44 12.42 4.48
C GLU A 188 -12.11 12.49 5.98
N GLN A 189 -12.35 11.39 6.71
CA GLN A 189 -12.01 11.28 8.12
C GLN A 189 -10.49 11.34 8.34
N ALA A 190 -9.71 10.60 7.56
CA ALA A 190 -8.25 10.63 7.63
C ALA A 190 -7.68 12.03 7.31
N ALA A 191 -8.30 12.76 6.38
CA ALA A 191 -7.90 14.14 6.07
C ALA A 191 -8.14 15.08 7.26
N LYS A 192 -9.29 14.97 7.94
CA LYS A 192 -9.60 15.75 9.15
C LYS A 192 -8.65 15.43 10.30
N GLU A 193 -8.33 14.15 10.51
CA GLU A 193 -7.37 13.73 11.53
C GLU A 193 -5.96 14.25 11.24
N LEU A 194 -5.55 14.27 9.96
CA LEU A 194 -4.27 14.86 9.55
C LEU A 194 -4.23 16.37 9.80
N GLU A 195 -5.30 17.10 9.48
CA GLU A 195 -5.41 18.54 9.73
C GLU A 195 -5.31 18.85 11.24
N GLN A 196 -6.01 18.08 12.08
CA GLN A 196 -5.92 18.22 13.53
C GLN A 196 -4.50 17.92 14.05
N ALA A 197 -3.86 16.86 13.56
CA ALA A 197 -2.49 16.52 13.96
C ALA A 197 -1.47 17.60 13.54
N GLN A 198 -1.69 18.28 12.40
CA GLN A 198 -0.88 19.41 11.98
C GLN A 198 -1.07 20.61 12.93
N ALA A 199 -2.31 20.96 13.26
CA ALA A 199 -2.61 22.04 14.20
C ALA A 199 -2.02 21.78 15.60
N ASP A 200 -2.13 20.55 16.11
CA ASP A 200 -1.56 20.17 17.41
C ASP A 200 -0.03 20.28 17.41
N ARG A 201 0.62 19.93 16.28
CA ARG A 201 2.06 20.04 16.12
C ARG A 201 2.52 21.50 16.07
N GLU A 202 1.78 22.37 15.39
CA GLU A 202 2.06 23.81 15.37
C GLU A 202 1.90 24.42 16.77
N ALA A 203 0.84 24.05 17.49
CA ALA A 203 0.63 24.48 18.87
C ALA A 203 1.79 24.01 19.78
N ALA A 204 2.19 22.74 19.70
CA ALA A 204 3.32 22.22 20.46
C ALA A 204 4.64 22.95 20.15
N ARG A 205 4.88 23.26 18.87
CA ARG A 205 6.05 24.03 18.44
C ARG A 205 6.05 25.44 19.04
N SER A 206 4.90 26.12 19.04
CA SER A 206 4.79 27.45 19.64
C SER A 206 5.08 27.45 21.15
N VAL A 207 4.64 26.41 21.86
CA VAL A 207 4.93 26.23 23.30
C VAL A 207 6.43 26.02 23.52
N GLN A 208 7.07 25.21 22.68
CA GLN A 208 8.50 24.98 22.74
C GLN A 208 9.29 26.27 22.49
N GLU A 209 8.95 27.03 21.44
CA GLU A 209 9.61 28.30 21.10
C GLU A 209 9.47 29.32 22.25
N ASN A 210 8.28 29.42 22.86
CA ASN A 210 8.06 30.25 24.03
C ASN A 210 8.89 29.81 25.25
N ALA A 211 8.96 28.50 25.50
CA ALA A 211 9.75 27.96 26.61
C ALA A 211 11.27 28.20 26.40
N GLU A 212 11.76 28.04 25.16
CA GLU A 212 13.14 28.35 24.81
C GLU A 212 13.45 29.85 24.97
N GLN A 213 12.52 30.72 24.59
CA GLN A 213 12.66 32.16 24.76
C GLN A 213 12.70 32.54 26.25
N GLN A 214 11.81 32.01 27.07
CA GLN A 214 11.83 32.22 28.52
C GLN A 214 13.12 31.70 29.16
N ALA A 215 13.62 30.53 28.73
CA ALA A 215 14.88 29.99 29.21
C ALA A 215 16.07 30.91 28.87
N ARG A 216 16.08 31.51 27.67
CA ARG A 216 17.09 32.50 27.28
C ARG A 216 17.03 33.77 28.11
N GLU A 217 15.83 34.31 28.34
CA GLU A 217 15.64 35.50 29.17
C GLU A 217 16.11 35.26 30.61
N VAL A 218 15.79 34.09 31.18
CA VAL A 218 16.26 33.69 32.51
C VAL A 218 17.78 33.54 32.52
N ALA A 219 18.38 32.90 31.51
CA ALA A 219 19.83 32.74 31.41
C ALA A 219 20.55 34.08 31.29
N GLU A 220 20.06 35.00 30.46
CA GLU A 220 20.62 36.36 30.35
C GLU A 220 20.52 37.12 31.67
N ARG A 221 19.38 37.03 32.38
CA ARG A 221 19.22 37.66 33.68
C ARG A 221 20.23 37.11 34.70
N VAL A 222 20.38 35.80 34.79
CA VAL A 222 21.34 35.15 35.71
C VAL A 222 22.78 35.54 35.35
N LEU A 223 23.13 35.58 34.06
CA LEU A 223 24.45 36.03 33.61
C LEU A 223 24.71 37.50 33.96
N LYS A 224 23.70 38.36 33.82
CA LYS A 224 23.80 39.77 34.19
C LYS A 224 23.98 39.94 35.70
N GLU A 225 23.16 39.28 36.51
CA GLU A 225 23.28 39.30 37.97
C GLU A 225 24.64 38.76 38.44
N ALA A 226 25.16 37.71 37.80
CA ALA A 226 26.49 37.17 38.09
C ALA A 226 27.62 38.16 37.74
N ARG A 227 27.49 38.89 36.61
CA ARG A 227 28.44 39.95 36.24
C ARG A 227 28.40 41.12 37.21
N ASP A 228 27.22 41.62 37.53
CA ASP A 228 27.04 42.73 38.46
C ASP A 228 27.64 42.38 39.84
N LYS A 229 27.45 41.13 40.29
CA LYS A 229 28.04 40.64 41.54
C LYS A 229 29.57 40.51 41.46
N ALA A 230 30.10 39.98 40.37
CA ALA A 230 31.54 39.90 40.16
C ALA A 230 32.19 41.28 40.11
N GLU A 231 31.51 42.28 39.53
CA GLU A 231 31.97 43.67 39.49
C GLU A 231 31.97 44.31 40.88
N GLN A 232 30.94 44.04 41.70
CA GLN A 232 30.91 44.44 43.11
C GLN A 232 32.04 43.79 43.92
N ASP A 233 32.28 42.49 43.73
CA ASP A 233 33.36 41.78 44.41
C ASP A 233 34.74 42.35 44.01
N VAL A 234 34.94 42.67 42.73
CA VAL A 234 36.17 43.31 42.24
C VAL A 234 36.36 44.70 42.85
N GLU A 235 35.30 45.51 42.92
CA GLU A 235 35.37 46.85 43.52
C GLU A 235 35.65 46.77 45.03
N GLN A 236 35.09 45.79 45.73
CA GLN A 236 35.39 45.54 47.14
C GLN A 236 36.88 45.16 47.33
N ILE A 237 37.39 44.20 46.53
CA ILE A 237 38.80 43.81 46.55
C ILE A 237 39.70 45.01 46.28
N ARG A 238 39.33 45.87 45.32
CA ARG A 238 40.07 47.09 44.99
C ARG A 238 40.08 48.09 46.15
N SER A 239 38.94 48.31 46.80
CA SER A 239 38.87 49.19 47.97
C SER A 239 39.69 48.66 49.15
N GLU A 240 39.67 47.35 49.40
CA GLU A 240 40.45 46.71 50.46
C GLU A 240 41.95 46.81 50.16
N ALA A 241 42.37 46.46 48.94
CA ALA A 241 43.76 46.59 48.51
C ALA A 241 44.27 48.04 48.60
N GLN A 242 43.42 49.03 48.32
CA GLN A 242 43.79 50.44 48.44
C GLN A 242 43.93 50.88 49.90
N LYS A 243 43.06 50.41 50.80
CA LYS A 243 43.23 50.65 52.25
C LYS A 243 44.52 50.03 52.79
N ASP A 244 44.83 48.81 52.37
CA ASP A 244 46.07 48.12 52.76
C ASP A 244 47.32 48.85 52.21
N ALA A 245 47.24 49.35 50.97
CA ALA A 245 48.29 50.18 50.38
C ALA A 245 48.49 51.50 51.15
N ASP A 246 47.40 52.20 51.51
CA ASP A 246 47.48 53.43 52.29
C ASP A 246 48.05 53.18 53.70
N GLN A 247 47.70 52.05 54.33
CA GLN A 247 48.23 51.67 55.63
C GLN A 247 49.72 51.31 55.58
N THR A 248 50.15 50.58 54.55
CA THR A 248 51.56 50.25 54.34
C THR A 248 52.40 51.48 54.00
N MET A 249 51.87 52.39 53.18
CA MET A 249 52.47 53.71 52.93
C MET A 249 52.62 54.51 54.21
N GLY A 250 51.58 54.60 55.05
CA GLY A 250 51.64 55.32 56.33
C GLY A 250 52.65 54.73 57.32
N LEU A 251 52.81 53.39 57.34
CA LEU A 251 53.86 52.73 58.12
C LEU A 251 55.27 53.02 57.55
N ALA A 252 55.41 53.02 56.23
CA ALA A 252 56.67 53.33 55.57
C ALA A 252 57.08 54.80 55.76
N GLU A 253 56.14 55.74 55.71
CA GLU A 253 56.37 57.15 56.02
C GLU A 253 56.81 57.33 57.49
N ALA A 254 56.13 56.68 58.44
CA ALA A 254 56.54 56.73 59.84
C ALA A 254 57.95 56.14 60.08
N GLN A 255 58.30 55.06 59.38
CA GLN A 255 59.65 54.49 59.41
C GLN A 255 60.69 55.41 58.76
N ALA A 256 60.34 56.08 57.66
CA ALA A 256 61.19 57.05 57.00
C ALA A 256 61.47 58.26 57.91
N ASP A 257 60.45 58.77 58.60
CA ASP A 257 60.61 59.87 59.57
C ASP A 257 61.49 59.45 60.77
N GLU A 258 61.31 58.24 61.30
CA GLU A 258 62.17 57.71 62.37
C GLU A 258 63.64 57.58 61.92
N LEU A 259 63.87 57.11 60.69
CA LEU A 259 65.21 57.04 60.10
C LEU A 259 65.81 58.42 59.89
N LEU A 260 65.01 59.40 59.49
CA LEU A 260 65.44 60.77 59.24
C LEU A 260 65.82 61.48 60.55
N ASP A 261 65.08 61.25 61.63
CA ASP A 261 65.44 61.74 62.95
C ASP A 261 66.68 61.04 63.53
N ARG A 262 66.80 59.72 63.34
CA ARG A 262 68.01 58.97 63.71
C ARG A 262 69.24 59.43 62.90
N ALA A 263 69.05 59.85 61.64
CA ALA A 263 70.10 60.45 60.82
C ALA A 263 70.48 61.86 61.26
N LYS A 264 69.52 62.71 61.69
CA LYS A 264 69.81 64.02 62.31
C LYS A 264 70.60 63.86 63.62
N GLU A 265 70.22 62.92 64.47
CA GLU A 265 70.96 62.60 65.69
C GLU A 265 72.39 62.13 65.38
N ALA A 266 72.54 61.21 64.42
CA ALA A 266 73.85 60.72 63.98
C ALA A 266 74.71 61.84 63.36
N SER A 267 74.11 62.75 62.59
CA SER A 267 74.78 63.92 62.02
C SER A 267 75.27 64.89 63.11
N SER A 268 74.43 65.18 64.11
CA SER A 268 74.83 66.03 65.25
C SER A 268 75.93 65.39 66.10
N ALA A 269 75.91 64.07 66.27
CA ALA A 269 76.96 63.31 66.94
C ALA A 269 78.26 63.25 66.11
N ALA A 270 78.15 63.22 64.78
CA ALA A 270 79.29 63.28 63.87
C ALA A 270 79.92 64.67 63.83
N GLU A 271 79.14 65.76 63.82
CA GLU A 271 79.65 67.14 63.95
C GLU A 271 80.36 67.36 65.29
N ALA A 272 79.84 66.77 66.38
CA ALA A 272 80.51 66.83 67.69
C ALA A 272 81.82 66.02 67.74
N LYS A 273 81.92 64.94 66.96
CA LYS A 273 83.15 64.14 66.81
C LYS A 273 84.17 64.80 65.86
N LEU A 274 83.71 65.48 64.81
CA LEU A 274 84.56 66.24 63.86
C LEU A 274 85.23 67.44 64.55
N LYS A 275 84.51 68.19 65.39
CA LYS A 275 85.12 69.27 66.21
C LYS A 275 86.17 68.78 67.21
N ARG A 276 86.04 67.55 67.72
CA ARG A 276 87.04 66.91 68.61
C ARG A 276 88.22 66.33 67.83
N ALA A 277 88.00 65.83 66.62
CA ALA A 277 89.03 65.31 65.73
C ALA A 277 89.89 66.43 65.10
N GLU A 278 89.31 67.59 64.77
CA GLU A 278 90.07 68.76 64.29
C GLU A 278 91.02 69.33 65.35
N GLN A 279 90.64 69.30 66.64
CA GLN A 279 91.52 69.70 67.75
C GLN A 279 92.64 68.69 68.07
N GLN A 280 92.49 67.42 67.67
CA GLN A 280 93.51 66.37 67.88
C GLN A 280 94.42 66.17 66.65
N ALA A 281 93.99 66.58 65.45
CA ALA A 281 94.75 66.46 64.20
C ALA A 281 95.85 67.53 64.00
N GLU A 282 95.93 68.54 64.87
CA GLU A 282 97.03 69.52 64.88
C GLU A 282 98.18 69.08 65.81
N THR A 283 97.93 68.19 66.77
CA THR A 283 98.93 67.67 67.72
C THR A 283 99.57 66.35 67.27
N ILE A 284 98.89 65.55 66.44
CA ILE A 284 99.40 64.24 65.96
C ILE A 284 100.30 64.38 64.71
N ARG A 285 100.31 65.55 64.04
CA ARG A 285 101.15 65.80 62.85
C ARG A 285 102.65 65.96 63.14
N SER A 286 103.07 66.04 64.41
CA SER A 286 104.47 66.19 64.80
C SER A 286 105.19 64.91 65.26
N GLU A 287 104.50 63.77 65.45
CA GLU A 287 105.10 62.64 66.20
C GLU A 287 104.89 61.21 65.65
N ALA A 288 104.43 61.01 64.41
CA ALA A 288 104.32 59.65 63.85
C ALA A 288 104.81 59.53 62.40
N ARG A 289 105.95 60.16 62.14
CA ARG A 289 106.89 59.76 61.07
C ARG A 289 107.91 58.86 61.77
N GLU A 290 107.94 57.58 61.39
CA GLU A 290 108.58 56.44 62.07
C GLU A 290 107.65 55.69 63.04
N GLU A 291 106.91 54.69 62.54
CA GLU A 291 107.06 53.29 62.98
C GLU A 291 105.95 52.39 62.40
N ALA A 292 106.42 51.32 61.74
CA ALA A 292 105.73 50.07 61.42
C ALA A 292 104.61 50.12 60.37
N GLU A 293 104.76 49.62 59.15
CA GLU A 293 105.56 48.47 58.70
C GLU A 293 105.38 47.24 59.61
N ARG A 294 104.19 46.61 59.49
CA ARG A 294 103.99 45.15 59.49
C ARG A 294 102.55 44.82 59.07
N ASP A 295 102.43 43.70 58.37
CA ASP A 295 101.22 42.99 57.95
C ASP A 295 100.51 43.48 56.69
N THR A 296 101.30 43.54 55.61
CA THR A 296 100.94 42.74 54.43
C THR A 296 101.07 41.26 54.78
N GLU A 297 99.95 40.52 54.83
CA GLU A 297 99.82 39.10 54.46
C GLU A 297 98.68 38.37 55.22
N LYS A 298 97.43 38.70 54.85
CA LYS A 298 96.20 37.87 54.93
C LYS A 298 95.06 38.84 54.64
N THR A 299 94.26 38.75 53.59
CA THR A 299 93.54 37.57 53.16
C THR A 299 93.03 37.88 51.75
N ARG A 300 93.83 37.53 50.75
CA ARG A 300 93.48 37.59 49.31
C ARG A 300 92.57 36.42 48.90
N SER A 301 91.71 35.95 49.79
CA SER A 301 91.03 34.66 49.63
C SER A 301 89.61 34.66 50.17
N GLU A 302 88.81 35.63 49.75
CA GLU A 302 87.34 35.65 49.96
C GLU A 302 86.58 36.14 48.72
N ALA A 303 87.13 35.91 47.52
CA ALA A 303 86.46 36.23 46.25
C ALA A 303 86.07 34.99 45.43
N THR A 304 85.99 33.81 46.06
CA THR A 304 85.64 32.58 45.33
C THR A 304 84.86 31.62 46.24
N ARG A 305 83.69 32.05 46.72
CA ARG A 305 82.74 31.14 47.39
C ARG A 305 81.24 31.37 47.11
N ASP A 306 80.90 32.29 46.22
CA ASP A 306 79.50 32.57 45.84
C ASP A 306 79.18 32.13 44.40
N ALA A 307 79.68 30.96 44.00
CA ALA A 307 79.36 30.35 42.71
C ALA A 307 78.82 28.91 42.83
N GLU A 308 78.66 28.37 44.05
CA GLU A 308 78.26 26.97 44.26
C GLU A 308 76.79 26.77 44.67
N SER A 309 76.04 27.82 45.03
CA SER A 309 74.62 27.67 45.37
C SER A 309 73.70 27.52 44.15
N THR A 310 74.08 28.03 42.97
CA THR A 310 73.19 28.10 41.79
C THR A 310 73.18 26.83 40.92
N ARG A 311 74.09 25.87 41.17
CA ARG A 311 74.18 24.62 40.36
C ARG A 311 73.34 23.45 40.90
N SER A 312 72.99 23.44 42.18
CA SER A 312 72.30 22.30 42.81
C SER A 312 70.77 22.35 42.67
N GLU A 313 70.17 23.52 42.45
CA GLU A 313 68.72 23.64 42.19
C GLU A 313 68.33 23.31 40.75
N ALA A 314 69.15 23.69 39.76
CA ALA A 314 68.91 23.42 38.34
C ALA A 314 68.93 21.92 37.97
N GLN A 315 69.56 21.06 38.79
CA GLN A 315 69.59 19.60 38.57
C GLN A 315 68.37 18.87 39.15
N ARG A 316 67.62 19.46 40.09
CA ARG A 316 66.43 18.84 40.68
C ARG A 316 65.16 19.07 39.84
N GLU A 317 65.01 20.22 39.18
CA GLU A 317 63.89 20.48 38.26
C GLU A 317 63.97 19.67 36.95
N ALA A 318 65.17 19.40 36.44
CA ALA A 318 65.38 18.65 35.19
C ALA A 318 65.08 17.14 35.27
N ALA A 319 64.90 16.59 36.48
CA ALA A 319 64.56 15.19 36.73
C ALA A 319 63.04 14.97 36.85
N THR A 320 62.31 15.93 37.42
CA THR A 320 60.84 15.88 37.56
C THR A 320 60.13 16.04 36.21
N ILE A 321 60.60 16.97 35.36
CA ILE A 321 60.07 17.17 34.00
C ILE A 321 60.26 15.91 33.12
N ARG A 322 61.31 15.13 33.40
CA ARG A 322 61.64 13.92 32.62
C ARG A 322 60.83 12.69 33.03
N SER A 323 60.30 12.63 34.25
CA SER A 323 59.46 11.52 34.75
C SER A 323 57.97 11.72 34.48
N GLU A 324 57.50 12.97 34.37
CA GLU A 324 56.14 13.30 33.91
C GLU A 324 55.99 13.09 32.41
N ALA A 325 56.99 13.49 31.61
CA ALA A 325 56.99 13.29 30.16
C ALA A 325 57.02 11.81 29.72
N THR A 326 57.53 10.87 30.54
CA THR A 326 57.45 9.43 30.26
C THR A 326 56.09 8.84 30.63
N ARG A 327 55.46 9.30 31.71
CA ARG A 327 54.11 8.86 32.11
C ARG A 327 53.03 9.29 31.12
N GLU A 328 53.07 10.54 30.64
CA GLU A 328 52.13 11.00 29.60
C GLU A 328 52.32 10.26 28.28
N ARG A 329 53.56 9.89 27.93
CA ARG A 329 53.86 9.15 26.70
C ARG A 329 53.35 7.70 26.75
N GLU A 330 53.42 7.05 27.91
CA GLU A 330 52.84 5.71 28.14
C GLU A 330 51.31 5.72 28.09
N GLN A 331 50.68 6.77 28.65
CA GLN A 331 49.23 6.97 28.63
C GLN A 331 48.69 7.25 27.23
N VAL A 332 49.39 8.06 26.42
CA VAL A 332 49.04 8.30 25.02
C VAL A 332 49.24 7.04 24.16
N THR A 333 50.22 6.18 24.46
CA THR A 333 50.38 4.91 23.74
C THR A 333 49.32 3.87 24.08
N SER A 334 48.81 3.82 25.32
CA SER A 334 47.73 2.91 25.70
C SER A 334 46.38 3.38 25.15
N GLU A 335 46.09 4.68 25.16
CA GLU A 335 44.88 5.25 24.53
C GLU A 335 44.88 5.05 23.01
N ARG A 336 46.04 5.18 22.35
CA ARG A 336 46.16 4.93 20.90
C ARG A 336 46.03 3.44 20.54
N ALA A 337 46.44 2.52 21.43
CA ALA A 337 46.23 1.09 21.26
C ALA A 337 44.75 0.70 21.45
N ALA A 338 44.06 1.31 22.42
CA ALA A 338 42.62 1.12 22.63
C ALA A 338 41.80 1.63 21.43
N LEU A 339 42.10 2.83 20.92
CA LEU A 339 41.44 3.37 19.73
C LEU A 339 41.67 2.55 18.45
N ASN A 340 42.85 1.92 18.31
CA ASN A 340 43.11 1.01 17.20
C ASN A 340 42.32 -0.31 17.33
N SER A 341 42.19 -0.86 18.54
CA SER A 341 41.36 -2.04 18.82
C SER A 341 39.88 -1.79 18.53
N ASP A 342 39.35 -0.63 18.94
CA ASP A 342 37.95 -0.26 18.68
C ASP A 342 37.68 -0.04 17.19
N ARG A 343 38.66 0.51 16.46
CA ARG A 343 38.58 0.67 15.01
C ARG A 343 38.63 -0.67 14.27
N GLU A 344 39.45 -1.62 14.71
CA GLU A 344 39.49 -2.98 14.15
C GLU A 344 38.18 -3.74 14.45
N ALA A 345 37.60 -3.57 15.65
CA ALA A 345 36.29 -4.14 15.99
C ALA A 345 35.19 -3.56 15.09
N PHE A 346 35.17 -2.24 14.89
CA PHE A 346 34.21 -1.58 14.00
C PHE A 346 34.37 -2.01 12.53
N ASP A 347 35.61 -2.12 12.02
CA ASP A 347 35.87 -2.59 10.66
C ASP A 347 35.48 -4.08 10.47
N THR A 348 35.60 -4.89 11.51
CA THR A 348 35.18 -6.30 11.51
C THR A 348 33.66 -6.42 11.51
N GLU A 349 32.96 -5.61 12.31
CA GLU A 349 31.50 -5.54 12.33
C GLU A 349 30.94 -5.00 11.00
N LYS A 350 31.60 -4.00 10.41
CA LYS A 350 31.24 -3.47 9.09
C LYS A 350 31.41 -4.52 7.98
N ARG A 351 32.48 -5.33 8.02
CA ARG A 351 32.68 -6.46 7.08
C ARG A 351 31.62 -7.56 7.29
N ALA A 352 31.30 -7.91 8.53
CA ALA A 352 30.25 -8.87 8.84
C ALA A 352 28.87 -8.38 8.37
N PHE A 353 28.58 -7.09 8.54
CA PHE A 353 27.34 -6.47 8.06
C PHE A 353 27.26 -6.43 6.52
N THR A 354 28.36 -6.12 5.84
CA THR A 354 28.41 -6.13 4.36
C THR A 354 28.31 -7.55 3.80
N GLN A 355 29.00 -8.54 4.39
CA GLN A 355 28.85 -9.95 4.01
C GLN A 355 27.42 -10.47 4.28
N SER A 356 26.77 -10.04 5.36
CA SER A 356 25.37 -10.36 5.65
C SER A 356 24.41 -9.76 4.62
N LEU A 357 24.65 -8.52 4.19
CA LEU A 357 23.87 -7.87 3.13
C LEU A 357 24.08 -8.52 1.76
N GLU A 358 25.32 -8.87 1.41
CA GLU A 358 25.64 -9.59 0.18
C GLU A 358 25.04 -11.00 0.19
N ALA A 359 25.06 -11.71 1.32
CA ALA A 359 24.40 -13.02 1.45
C ALA A 359 22.87 -12.92 1.33
N ARG A 360 22.25 -11.87 1.91
CA ARG A 360 20.81 -11.61 1.74
C ARG A 360 20.45 -11.23 0.30
N ARG A 361 21.31 -10.45 -0.36
CA ARG A 361 21.14 -10.07 -1.76
C ARG A 361 21.30 -11.27 -2.69
N ALA A 362 22.32 -12.10 -2.48
CA ALA A 362 22.53 -13.34 -3.25
C ALA A 362 21.36 -14.32 -3.05
N ALA A 363 20.85 -14.48 -1.82
CA ALA A 363 19.67 -15.29 -1.56
C ALA A 363 18.41 -14.74 -2.24
N ALA A 364 18.23 -13.41 -2.27
CA ALA A 364 17.11 -12.78 -2.96
C ALA A 364 17.24 -12.87 -4.49
N GLU A 365 18.45 -12.79 -5.04
CA GLU A 365 18.73 -12.98 -6.47
C GLU A 365 18.53 -14.44 -6.89
N GLU A 366 18.86 -15.41 -6.03
CA GLU A 366 18.59 -16.85 -6.26
C GLU A 366 17.08 -17.16 -6.16
N GLU A 367 16.36 -16.57 -5.19
CA GLU A 367 14.89 -16.65 -5.13
C GLU A 367 14.23 -16.03 -6.37
N ALA A 368 14.72 -14.88 -6.85
CA ALA A 368 14.23 -14.25 -8.06
C ALA A 368 14.51 -15.11 -9.31
N ALA A 369 15.68 -15.73 -9.40
CA ALA A 369 16.04 -16.64 -10.50
C ALA A 369 15.10 -17.85 -10.56
N ILE A 370 14.81 -18.49 -9.42
CA ILE A 370 13.87 -19.63 -9.34
C ILE A 370 12.47 -19.22 -9.78
N ILE A 371 11.99 -18.05 -9.33
CA ILE A 371 10.67 -17.53 -9.73
C ILE A 371 10.60 -17.25 -11.23
N ILE A 372 11.68 -16.72 -11.82
CA ILE A 372 11.77 -16.44 -13.25
C ILE A 372 11.83 -17.73 -14.06
N GLU A 373 12.64 -18.72 -13.64
CA GLU A 373 12.78 -20.02 -14.29
C GLU A 373 11.46 -20.80 -14.29
N GLU A 374 10.79 -20.89 -13.14
CA GLU A 374 9.48 -21.57 -13.01
C GLU A 374 8.39 -20.83 -13.81
N ALA A 375 8.44 -19.50 -13.87
CA ALA A 375 7.55 -18.71 -14.72
C ALA A 375 7.82 -18.94 -16.22
N THR A 376 9.08 -19.11 -16.64
CA THR A 376 9.43 -19.43 -18.02
C THR A 376 9.07 -20.86 -18.43
N GLU A 377 9.26 -21.85 -17.55
CA GLU A 377 8.82 -23.23 -17.78
C GLU A 377 7.29 -23.31 -17.85
N SER A 378 6.57 -22.63 -16.95
CA SER A 378 5.11 -22.55 -17.00
C SER A 378 4.61 -21.87 -18.29
N LEU A 379 5.29 -20.81 -18.76
CA LEU A 379 4.96 -20.15 -20.03
C LEU A 379 5.27 -21.03 -21.25
N GLN A 380 6.31 -21.87 -21.19
CA GLN A 380 6.63 -22.83 -22.24
C GLN A 380 5.63 -24.00 -22.29
N GLU A 381 5.16 -24.49 -21.14
CA GLU A 381 4.08 -25.48 -21.07
C GLU A 381 2.73 -24.93 -21.60
N ILE A 382 2.41 -23.66 -21.32
CA ILE A 382 1.24 -22.98 -21.89
C ILE A 382 1.37 -22.79 -23.42
N SER A 383 2.58 -22.57 -23.92
CA SER A 383 2.87 -22.41 -25.35
C SER A 383 2.68 -23.69 -26.18
N HIS A 384 2.84 -24.88 -25.58
CA HIS A 384 2.76 -26.16 -26.29
C HIS A 384 1.38 -26.82 -26.29
N VAL A 385 0.46 -26.40 -25.42
CA VAL A 385 -0.86 -27.06 -25.30
C VAL A 385 -1.94 -26.45 -26.20
N ASP A 386 -1.79 -25.21 -26.64
CA ASP A 386 -2.94 -24.46 -27.20
C ASP A 386 -2.73 -23.90 -28.63
N ARG A 387 -1.62 -24.20 -29.31
CA ARG A 387 -1.32 -23.51 -30.59
C ARG A 387 -2.02 -24.08 -31.82
N ASP A 388 -2.32 -25.38 -31.85
CA ASP A 388 -2.77 -26.03 -33.10
C ASP A 388 -4.30 -26.18 -33.22
N PHE A 389 -5.05 -26.00 -32.12
CA PHE A 389 -6.53 -26.12 -32.13
C PHE A 389 -7.26 -24.77 -32.23
N LEU A 390 -6.63 -23.66 -31.83
CA LEU A 390 -7.33 -22.38 -31.57
C LEU A 390 -7.32 -21.36 -32.71
N HIS A 391 -6.51 -21.56 -33.76
CA HIS A 391 -6.39 -20.56 -34.83
C HIS A 391 -7.53 -20.54 -35.85
N VAL A 392 -8.43 -21.55 -35.86
CA VAL A 392 -9.50 -21.64 -36.88
C VAL A 392 -10.89 -21.28 -36.32
N GLU A 393 -11.16 -21.49 -35.02
CA GLU A 393 -12.50 -21.24 -34.44
C GLU A 393 -12.62 -19.91 -33.67
N LEU A 394 -11.52 -19.35 -33.13
CA LEU A 394 -11.59 -18.13 -32.29
C LEU A 394 -11.71 -16.81 -33.05
N ASP A 395 -11.33 -16.75 -34.33
CA ASP A 395 -11.48 -15.52 -35.12
C ASP A 395 -12.90 -15.34 -35.70
N ASN A 396 -13.75 -16.37 -35.63
CA ASN A 396 -15.13 -16.33 -36.12
C ASN A 396 -16.17 -15.99 -35.02
N ASN A 397 -15.78 -15.95 -33.74
CA ASN A 397 -16.69 -15.65 -32.64
C ASN A 397 -16.02 -14.79 -31.53
N PRO A 398 -16.31 -13.46 -31.48
CA PRO A 398 -15.67 -12.55 -30.54
C PRO A 398 -16.02 -12.83 -29.05
N GLU A 399 -17.17 -13.43 -28.78
CA GLU A 399 -17.59 -13.79 -27.42
C GLU A 399 -16.80 -15.00 -26.89
N MET A 400 -16.55 -15.99 -27.76
CA MET A 400 -15.66 -17.12 -27.45
C MET A 400 -14.22 -16.68 -27.23
N LYS A 401 -13.75 -15.68 -27.99
CA LYS A 401 -12.43 -15.07 -27.81
C LYS A 401 -12.27 -14.39 -26.45
N GLN A 402 -13.29 -13.66 -26.00
CA GLN A 402 -13.29 -13.06 -24.66
C GLN A 402 -13.39 -14.12 -23.56
N ARG A 403 -14.26 -15.12 -23.67
CA ARG A 403 -14.38 -16.20 -22.68
C ARG A 403 -13.08 -17.01 -22.57
N TYR A 404 -12.45 -17.30 -23.71
CA TYR A 404 -11.15 -17.96 -23.76
C TYR A 404 -10.08 -17.10 -23.08
N GLN A 405 -10.00 -15.80 -23.38
CA GLN A 405 -9.05 -14.88 -22.71
C GLN A 405 -9.24 -14.84 -21.20
N VAL A 406 -10.48 -14.71 -20.72
CA VAL A 406 -10.78 -14.69 -19.29
C VAL A 406 -10.45 -16.03 -18.63
N ALA A 407 -10.77 -17.16 -19.26
CA ALA A 407 -10.44 -18.48 -18.75
C ALA A 407 -8.92 -18.72 -18.71
N THR A 408 -8.19 -18.24 -19.72
CA THR A 408 -6.73 -18.35 -19.77
C THR A 408 -6.09 -17.47 -18.71
N GLU A 409 -6.56 -16.23 -18.53
CA GLU A 409 -6.11 -15.32 -17.47
C GLU A 409 -6.39 -15.89 -16.08
N GLN A 410 -7.57 -16.47 -15.86
CA GLN A 410 -7.90 -17.13 -14.59
C GLN A 410 -7.00 -18.34 -14.33
N ARG A 411 -6.76 -19.18 -15.34
CA ARG A 411 -5.87 -20.34 -15.23
C ARG A 411 -4.43 -19.90 -14.92
N ILE A 412 -3.93 -18.88 -15.60
CA ILE A 412 -2.60 -18.29 -15.35
C ILE A 412 -2.52 -17.71 -13.93
N GLN A 413 -3.56 -17.04 -13.45
CA GLN A 413 -3.57 -16.50 -12.08
C GLN A 413 -3.60 -17.61 -11.02
N GLN A 414 -4.37 -18.68 -11.27
CA GLN A 414 -4.42 -19.85 -10.39
C GLN A 414 -3.08 -20.59 -10.36
N GLU A 415 -2.44 -20.80 -11.50
CA GLU A 415 -1.11 -21.41 -11.57
C GLU A 415 -0.04 -20.54 -10.91
N LYS A 416 -0.05 -19.23 -11.12
CA LYS A 416 0.84 -18.29 -10.41
C LYS A 416 0.65 -18.34 -8.90
N ALA A 417 -0.60 -18.41 -8.42
CA ALA A 417 -0.89 -18.54 -7.00
C ALA A 417 -0.44 -19.89 -6.45
N ALA A 418 -0.62 -20.98 -7.21
CA ALA A 418 -0.19 -22.32 -6.83
C ALA A 418 1.34 -22.44 -6.79
N ALA A 419 2.05 -21.91 -7.79
CA ALA A 419 3.51 -21.85 -7.84
C ALA A 419 4.07 -21.07 -6.64
N ARG A 420 3.51 -19.89 -6.33
CA ARG A 420 3.88 -19.11 -5.12
C ARG A 420 3.70 -19.90 -3.82
N ARG A 421 2.62 -20.66 -3.68
CA ARG A 421 2.39 -21.51 -2.50
C ARG A 421 3.42 -22.64 -2.42
N ARG A 422 3.70 -23.33 -3.51
CA ARG A 422 4.72 -24.41 -3.56
C ARG A 422 6.12 -23.87 -3.25
N ALA A 423 6.46 -22.69 -3.77
CA ALA A 423 7.71 -22.01 -3.45
C ALA A 423 7.80 -21.68 -1.95
N GLN A 424 6.77 -21.07 -1.36
CA GLN A 424 6.71 -20.79 0.08
C GLN A 424 6.82 -22.05 0.94
N GLU A 425 6.15 -23.13 0.56
CA GLU A 425 6.23 -24.42 1.27
C GLU A 425 7.64 -25.00 1.20
N ARG A 426 8.32 -24.93 0.05
CA ARG A 426 9.71 -25.37 -0.11
C ARG A 426 10.68 -24.51 0.71
N THR A 427 10.50 -23.19 0.74
CA THR A 427 11.32 -22.28 1.56
C THR A 427 11.13 -22.54 3.05
N ASN A 428 9.88 -22.75 3.50
CA ASN A 428 9.57 -23.09 4.88
C ASN A 428 10.15 -24.46 5.29
N LYS A 429 10.06 -25.45 4.40
CA LYS A 429 10.63 -26.78 4.63
C LYS A 429 12.16 -26.76 4.70
N ARG A 430 12.82 -25.95 3.85
CA ARG A 430 14.27 -25.73 3.92
C ARG A 430 14.68 -24.96 5.19
N ARG A 431 13.92 -23.94 5.61
CA ARG A 431 14.15 -23.25 6.91
C ARG A 431 14.03 -24.19 8.09
N GLN A 432 13.04 -25.10 8.10
CA GLN A 432 12.91 -26.12 9.14
C GLN A 432 14.09 -27.11 9.13
N GLN A 433 14.55 -27.54 7.96
CA GLN A 433 15.73 -28.42 7.85
C GLN A 433 17.02 -27.72 8.29
N GLN A 434 17.17 -26.42 8.00
CA GLN A 434 18.31 -25.62 8.47
C GLN A 434 18.29 -25.51 10.00
N GLN A 435 17.13 -25.18 10.60
CA GLN A 435 16.97 -25.12 12.06
C GLN A 435 17.17 -26.46 12.76
N GLN A 436 16.82 -27.58 12.11
CA GLN A 436 17.13 -28.91 12.62
C GLN A 436 18.63 -29.21 12.56
N ARG A 437 19.31 -28.88 11.46
CA ARG A 437 20.77 -29.01 11.35
C ARG A 437 21.53 -28.15 12.36
N ASP A 438 21.06 -26.93 12.63
CA ASP A 438 21.66 -26.05 13.64
C ASP A 438 21.42 -26.55 15.08
N ARG A 439 20.34 -27.31 15.31
CA ARG A 439 20.10 -28.02 16.58
C ARG A 439 20.94 -29.28 16.75
N ASP A 440 21.07 -30.08 15.69
CA ASP A 440 21.79 -31.35 15.75
C ASP A 440 23.32 -31.17 15.65
N GLY A 441 23.80 -30.10 14.99
CA GLY A 441 25.21 -29.70 14.97
C GLY A 441 25.74 -29.13 16.29
N GLY A 442 24.86 -28.89 17.28
CA GLY A 442 25.22 -28.54 18.65
C GLY A 442 25.45 -29.74 19.58
N MET A 443 25.33 -30.97 19.08
CA MET A 443 25.58 -32.23 19.82
C MET A 443 26.84 -32.98 19.35
N GLU A 444 27.82 -32.29 18.77
CA GLU A 444 29.20 -32.77 18.70
C GLU A 444 30.15 -31.74 19.30
N LEU A 445 30.29 -31.78 20.63
CA LEU A 445 31.51 -31.44 21.36
C LEU A 445 31.57 -32.22 22.67
#